data_AF-A0A6A7YYL5-F1
#
_entry.id   AF-A0A6A7YYL5-F1
#
_cell.length_a   1.000
_cell.length_b   1.000
_cell.length_c   1.000
_cell.angle_alpha   90.00
_cell.angle_beta   90.00
_cell.angle_gamma   90.00
#
_symmetry.space_group_name_H-M   'P 1'
#
loop_
_entity.id
_entity.type
_entity.pdbx_description
1 polymer ?
#
loop_
_entity_poly.entity_id
_entity_poly.type
_entity_poly.pdbx_seq_one_letter_code
_entity_poly.pdbx_strand_id
1 'polypeptide(L)'
;MSVSQLGRAYLSNASAFIPVIVFLLYGRFGPGEAGVRWETAYVLSGILSIAHLFWLFNYRPGHWIAMGVDLYLMIGALLASVSTAALQVWGQELGAAPVLACVFVIGMGATRLSPLGFIGETSSDQALVRKLSVMLLIGAAIAVAVSLVFRHNTLLGGVLSVVALVLVRSQLLKRMVAAQ
;
A
#
# COMPACT_ATOMS: atom_id res chain seq x y z
N MET A 1 -20.83 -16.83 -10.72
CA MET A 1 -19.48 -17.30 -10.32
C MET A 1 -19.63 -18.40 -9.27
N SER A 2 -18.88 -19.49 -9.36
CA SER A 2 -18.91 -20.54 -8.33
C SER A 2 -18.17 -20.08 -7.06
N VAL A 3 -18.51 -20.66 -5.90
CA VAL A 3 -17.83 -20.40 -4.61
C VAL A 3 -16.31 -20.64 -4.72
N SER A 4 -15.89 -21.65 -5.49
CA SER A 4 -14.47 -21.95 -5.75
C SER A 4 -13.75 -20.93 -6.63
N GLN A 5 -14.46 -20.26 -7.55
CA GLN A 5 -13.91 -19.14 -8.33
C GLN A 5 -13.76 -17.89 -7.47
N LEU A 6 -14.75 -17.62 -6.60
CA LEU A 6 -14.72 -16.50 -5.68
C LEU A 6 -13.56 -16.62 -4.68
N GLY A 7 -13.38 -17.82 -4.10
CA GLY A 7 -12.29 -18.11 -3.17
C GLY A 7 -10.90 -17.93 -3.81
N ARG A 8 -10.71 -18.41 -5.05
CA ARG A 8 -9.44 -18.22 -5.77
C ARG A 8 -9.15 -16.77 -6.10
N ALA A 9 -10.16 -16.00 -6.51
CA ALA A 9 -10.00 -14.57 -6.77
C ALA A 9 -9.63 -13.80 -5.49
N TYR A 10 -10.29 -14.13 -4.37
CA TYR A 10 -9.97 -13.56 -3.07
C TYR A 10 -8.53 -13.88 -2.63
N LEU A 11 -8.13 -15.16 -2.65
CA LEU A 11 -6.78 -15.58 -2.27
C LEU A 11 -5.72 -14.96 -3.18
N SER A 12 -6.01 -14.85 -4.48
CA SER A 12 -5.16 -14.17 -5.43
C SER A 12 -4.98 -12.69 -5.09
N ASN A 13 -6.03 -11.97 -4.68
CA ASN A 13 -5.88 -10.57 -4.30
C ASN A 13 -5.21 -10.41 -2.93
N ALA A 14 -5.52 -11.29 -1.98
CA ALA A 14 -4.89 -11.32 -0.67
C ALA A 14 -3.38 -11.62 -0.76
N SER A 15 -2.96 -12.43 -1.74
CA SER A 15 -1.54 -12.76 -1.91
C SER A 15 -0.68 -11.54 -2.26
N ALA A 16 -1.27 -10.50 -2.85
CA ALA A 16 -0.59 -9.23 -3.10
C ALA A 16 -0.32 -8.43 -1.80
N PHE A 17 -0.76 -8.90 -0.64
CA PHE A 17 -0.61 -8.20 0.64
C PHE A 17 -0.02 -9.12 1.72
N ILE A 18 0.67 -10.21 1.33
CA ILE A 18 1.23 -11.18 2.28
C ILE A 18 2.13 -10.51 3.34
N PRO A 19 3.08 -9.63 2.98
CA PRO A 19 3.97 -9.03 3.99
C PRO A 19 3.21 -8.21 5.04
N VAL A 20 2.20 -7.43 4.63
CA VAL A 20 1.41 -6.64 5.59
C VAL A 20 0.47 -7.52 6.41
N ILE A 21 -0.03 -8.62 5.87
CA ILE A 21 -0.81 -9.60 6.65
C ILE A 21 0.08 -10.20 7.76
N VAL A 22 1.31 -10.60 7.43
CA VAL A 22 2.28 -11.12 8.41
C VAL A 22 2.61 -10.04 9.45
N PHE A 23 2.82 -8.80 9.02
CA PHE A 23 3.06 -7.66 9.90
C PHE A 23 1.94 -7.48 10.93
N LEU A 24 0.68 -7.44 10.47
CA LEU A 24 -0.47 -7.25 11.35
C LEU A 24 -0.69 -8.43 12.29
N LEU A 25 -0.55 -9.66 11.79
CA LEU A 25 -0.71 -10.86 12.61
C LEU A 25 0.37 -10.95 13.69
N TYR A 26 1.63 -10.71 13.35
CA TYR A 26 2.72 -10.75 14.31
C TYR A 26 2.64 -9.57 15.30
N GLY A 27 2.37 -8.35 14.83
CA GLY A 27 2.21 -7.20 15.72
C GLY A 27 1.06 -7.36 16.71
N ARG A 28 -0.02 -8.07 16.31
CA ARG A 28 -1.19 -8.29 17.16
C ARG A 28 -1.06 -9.47 18.12
N PHE A 29 -0.56 -10.61 17.62
CA PHE A 29 -0.61 -11.90 18.32
C PHE A 29 0.78 -12.48 18.64
N GLY A 30 1.85 -11.82 18.21
CA GLY A 30 3.21 -12.24 18.48
C GLY A 30 3.53 -12.27 19.99
N PRO A 31 4.60 -12.95 20.39
CA PRO A 31 5.04 -13.03 21.77
C PRO A 31 5.76 -11.75 22.23
N GLY A 32 5.73 -11.45 23.52
CA GLY A 32 6.48 -10.34 24.13
C GLY A 32 5.67 -9.06 24.34
N GLU A 33 6.34 -8.02 24.83
CA GLU A 33 5.73 -6.71 25.06
C GLU A 33 5.33 -6.02 23.75
N ALA A 34 4.41 -5.04 23.83
CA ALA A 34 3.89 -4.36 22.65
C ALA A 34 5.00 -3.77 21.76
N GLY A 35 5.98 -3.07 22.33
CA GLY A 35 7.07 -2.47 21.54
C GLY A 35 7.89 -3.51 20.76
N VAL A 36 8.38 -4.54 21.47
CA VAL A 36 9.20 -5.62 20.89
C VAL A 36 8.45 -6.38 19.79
N ARG A 37 7.15 -6.61 19.97
CA ARG A 37 6.31 -7.28 18.94
C ARG A 37 6.23 -6.49 17.65
N TRP A 38 5.98 -5.19 17.72
CA TRP A 38 5.87 -4.34 16.54
C TRP A 38 7.22 -4.16 15.85
N GLU A 39 8.30 -4.04 16.61
CA GLU A 39 9.67 -4.01 16.07
C GLU A 39 9.99 -5.30 15.32
N THR A 40 9.73 -6.45 15.93
CA THR A 40 9.94 -7.76 15.29
C THR A 40 9.04 -7.94 14.07
N ALA A 41 7.80 -7.46 14.13
CA ALA A 41 6.88 -7.48 12.99
C ALA A 41 7.43 -6.68 11.81
N TYR A 42 8.01 -5.49 12.05
CA TYR A 42 8.67 -4.72 10.99
C TYR A 42 9.84 -5.49 10.39
N VAL A 43 10.72 -6.07 11.20
CA VAL A 43 11.88 -6.81 10.69
C VAL A 43 11.45 -8.01 9.84
N LEU A 44 10.58 -8.87 10.36
CA LEU A 44 10.09 -10.06 9.65
C LEU A 44 9.41 -9.68 8.32
N SER A 45 8.53 -8.70 8.38
CA SER A 45 7.73 -8.30 7.22
C SER A 45 8.53 -7.49 6.22
N GLY A 46 9.52 -6.71 6.66
CA GLY A 46 10.42 -5.98 5.78
C GLY A 46 11.35 -6.91 5.00
N ILE A 47 11.88 -7.96 5.63
CA ILE A 47 12.63 -9.01 4.91
C ILE A 47 11.72 -9.68 3.87
N LEU A 48 10.51 -10.05 4.25
CA LEU A 48 9.55 -10.67 3.34
C LEU A 48 9.14 -9.71 2.18
N SER A 49 9.04 -8.41 2.47
CA SER A 49 8.72 -7.36 1.51
C SER A 49 9.77 -7.23 0.41
N ILE A 50 11.05 -7.52 0.68
CA ILE A 50 12.08 -7.50 -0.37
C ILE A 50 11.76 -8.54 -1.45
N ALA A 51 11.59 -9.81 -1.04
CA ALA A 51 11.26 -10.88 -1.98
C ALA A 51 9.90 -10.66 -2.66
N HIS A 52 8.93 -10.15 -1.91
CA HIS A 52 7.58 -9.87 -2.40
C HIS A 52 7.55 -8.72 -3.41
N LEU A 53 8.32 -7.65 -3.20
CA LEU A 53 8.46 -6.54 -4.14
C LEU A 53 9.02 -7.02 -5.49
N PHE A 54 10.07 -7.85 -5.46
CA PHE A 54 10.61 -8.50 -6.67
C PHE A 54 9.56 -9.37 -7.36
N TRP A 55 8.80 -10.16 -6.61
CA TRP A 55 7.74 -10.99 -7.18
C TRP A 55 6.63 -10.16 -7.82
N LEU A 56 6.13 -9.12 -7.14
CA LEU A 56 5.11 -8.23 -7.68
C LEU A 56 5.57 -7.52 -8.95
N PHE A 57 6.80 -7.01 -8.95
CA PHE A 57 7.35 -6.29 -10.10
C PHE A 57 7.44 -7.17 -11.36
N ASN A 58 7.87 -8.43 -11.20
CA ASN A 58 8.10 -9.33 -12.33
C ASN A 58 6.85 -10.09 -12.79
N TYR A 59 5.95 -10.44 -11.87
CA TYR A 59 4.84 -11.36 -12.18
C TYR A 59 3.46 -10.73 -12.03
N ARG A 60 3.34 -9.56 -11.39
CA ARG A 60 2.06 -8.88 -11.14
C ARG A 60 2.14 -7.37 -11.34
N PRO A 61 2.59 -6.91 -12.53
CA PRO A 61 2.67 -5.48 -12.81
C PRO A 61 1.29 -4.83 -12.64
N GLY A 62 1.25 -3.60 -12.12
CA GLY A 62 0.00 -2.90 -11.79
C GLY A 62 -0.41 -2.91 -10.31
N HIS A 63 0.19 -3.77 -9.49
CA HIS A 63 -0.07 -3.83 -8.03
C HIS A 63 0.73 -2.78 -7.23
N TRP A 64 0.69 -1.53 -7.68
CA TRP A 64 1.51 -0.44 -7.15
C TRP A 64 1.22 -0.09 -5.69
N ILE A 65 -0.04 -0.23 -5.26
CA ILE A 65 -0.42 0.00 -3.86
C ILE A 65 0.28 -1.03 -2.96
N ALA A 66 0.28 -2.30 -3.34
CA ALA A 66 0.96 -3.35 -2.59
C ALA A 66 2.47 -3.10 -2.50
N MET A 67 3.10 -2.72 -3.61
CA MET A 67 4.52 -2.34 -3.61
C MET A 67 4.81 -1.11 -2.72
N GLY A 68 3.87 -0.16 -2.63
CA GLY A 68 3.96 0.96 -1.69
C GLY A 68 3.90 0.52 -0.22
N VAL A 69 3.07 -0.47 0.09
CA VAL A 69 3.00 -1.07 1.42
C VAL A 69 4.29 -1.84 1.74
N ASP A 70 4.83 -2.59 0.78
CA ASP A 70 6.13 -3.27 0.93
C ASP A 70 7.25 -2.28 1.21
N LEU A 71 7.29 -1.15 0.49
CA LEU A 71 8.26 -0.07 0.74
C LEU A 71 8.14 0.48 2.17
N TYR A 72 6.92 0.66 2.67
CA TYR A 72 6.70 1.10 4.06
C TYR A 72 7.25 0.12 5.09
N LEU A 73 7.07 -1.19 4.86
CA LEU A 73 7.58 -2.23 5.75
C LEU A 73 9.10 -2.34 5.67
N MET A 74 9.69 -2.20 4.48
CA MET A 74 11.14 -2.18 4.29
C MET A 74 11.80 -1.00 5.02
N ILE A 75 11.22 0.20 4.92
CA ILE A 75 11.71 1.38 5.65
C ILE A 75 11.56 1.14 7.16
N GLY A 76 10.44 0.60 7.62
CA GLY A 76 10.24 0.27 9.03
C GLY A 76 11.28 -0.75 9.55
N ALA A 77 11.60 -1.78 8.78
CA ALA A 77 12.66 -2.73 9.13
C ALA A 77 14.05 -2.10 9.21
N LEU A 78 14.34 -1.16 8.29
CA LEU A 78 15.59 -0.39 8.34
C LEU A 78 15.63 0.52 9.57
N LEU A 79 14.52 1.17 9.93
CA LEU A 79 14.46 2.02 11.11
C LEU A 79 14.60 1.20 12.41
N ALA A 80 14.04 -0.01 12.45
CA ALA A 80 14.21 -0.92 13.58
C ALA A 80 15.68 -1.25 13.87
N SER A 81 16.55 -1.31 12.84
CA SER A 81 17.98 -1.57 13.04
C SER A 81 18.82 -0.34 13.39
N VAL A 82 18.26 0.87 13.22
CA VAL A 82 19.00 2.13 13.40
C VAL A 82 18.55 2.91 14.64
N SER A 83 17.24 3.04 14.87
CA SER A 83 16.70 3.85 15.97
C SER A 83 15.27 3.46 16.33
N THR A 84 15.08 3.03 17.58
CA THR A 84 13.75 2.75 18.15
C THR A 84 12.86 4.00 18.19
N ALA A 85 13.44 5.17 18.43
CA ALA A 85 12.72 6.45 18.39
C ALA A 85 12.21 6.76 16.98
N ALA A 86 13.05 6.59 15.95
CA ALA A 86 12.62 6.79 14.57
C ALA A 86 11.52 5.79 14.16
N LEU A 87 11.63 4.54 14.62
CA LEU A 87 10.59 3.52 14.39
C LEU A 87 9.27 3.90 15.07
N GLN A 88 9.31 4.44 16.28
CA GLN A 88 8.11 4.91 16.99
C GLN A 88 7.42 6.04 16.24
N VAL A 89 8.17 7.02 15.73
CA VAL A 89 7.60 8.08 14.89
C VAL A 89 6.98 7.49 13.63
N TRP A 90 7.69 6.57 12.96
CA TRP A 90 7.26 5.92 11.72
C TRP A 90 6.00 5.06 11.88
N GLY A 91 5.90 4.28 12.96
CA GLY A 91 4.83 3.30 13.14
C GLY A 91 3.66 3.75 14.01
N GLN A 92 3.87 4.75 14.88
CA GLN A 92 2.86 5.15 15.87
C GLN A 92 2.45 6.62 15.70
N GLU A 93 3.41 7.54 15.75
CA GLU A 93 3.08 8.97 15.85
C GLU A 93 2.47 9.54 14.56
N LEU A 94 2.91 9.04 13.41
CA LEU A 94 2.44 9.48 12.10
C LEU A 94 1.18 8.73 11.61
N GLY A 95 0.66 7.78 12.38
CA GLY A 95 -0.52 6.99 12.01
C GLY A 95 -0.35 6.28 10.66
N ALA A 96 -1.30 6.44 9.74
CA ALA A 96 -1.25 5.83 8.42
C ALA A 96 -0.53 6.69 7.35
N ALA A 97 -0.02 7.87 7.72
CA ALA A 97 0.59 8.76 6.76
C ALA A 97 1.83 8.15 6.09
N PRO A 98 2.73 7.43 6.79
CA PRO A 98 3.92 6.87 6.17
C PRO A 98 3.60 5.81 5.12
N VAL A 99 2.63 4.93 5.38
CA VAL A 99 2.22 3.92 4.39
C VAL A 99 1.59 4.57 3.16
N LEU A 100 0.75 5.59 3.34
CA LEU A 100 0.15 6.33 2.23
C LEU A 100 1.21 7.12 1.45
N ALA A 101 2.23 7.66 2.13
CA ALA A 101 3.34 8.36 1.49
C ALA A 101 4.19 7.39 0.65
N CYS A 102 4.48 6.18 1.14
CA CYS A 102 5.16 5.16 0.35
C CYS A 102 4.34 4.74 -0.88
N VAL A 103 3.03 4.57 -0.75
CA VAL A 103 2.11 4.32 -1.88
C VAL A 103 2.14 5.47 -2.88
N PHE A 104 2.14 6.71 -2.42
CA PHE A 104 2.26 7.89 -3.28
C PHE A 104 3.59 7.92 -4.05
N VAL A 105 4.71 7.65 -3.38
CA VAL A 105 6.05 7.59 -4.00
C VAL A 105 6.10 6.51 -5.09
N ILE A 106 5.62 5.29 -4.81
CA ILE A 106 5.53 4.24 -5.81
C ILE A 106 4.59 4.64 -6.96
N GLY A 107 3.46 5.27 -6.66
CA GLY A 107 2.53 5.77 -7.67
C GLY A 107 3.15 6.84 -8.58
N MET A 108 4.01 7.71 -8.06
CA MET A 108 4.75 8.70 -8.85
C MET A 108 5.73 8.01 -9.80
N GLY A 109 6.44 7.00 -9.30
CA GLY A 109 7.31 6.14 -10.12
C GLY A 109 6.52 5.43 -11.22
N ALA A 110 5.43 4.77 -10.87
CA ALA A 110 4.56 4.06 -11.82
C ALA A 110 3.98 5.00 -12.89
N THR A 111 3.53 6.19 -12.52
CA THR A 111 2.96 7.16 -13.48
C THR A 111 3.99 7.67 -14.50
N ARG A 112 5.26 7.77 -14.12
CA ARG A 112 6.33 8.27 -15.01
C ARG A 112 7.03 7.18 -15.80
N LEU A 113 7.22 6.02 -15.18
CA LEU A 113 8.09 4.96 -15.70
C LEU A 113 7.33 3.74 -16.23
N SER A 114 6.07 3.54 -15.83
CA SER A 114 5.29 2.38 -16.27
C SER A 114 4.25 2.76 -17.34
N PRO A 115 4.14 1.97 -18.43
CA PRO A 115 3.05 2.15 -19.41
C PRO A 115 1.66 1.86 -18.83
N LEU A 116 1.57 1.19 -17.67
CA LEU A 116 0.32 0.94 -16.95
C LEU A 116 -0.14 2.15 -16.12
N GLY A 117 0.75 3.13 -15.89
CA GLY A 117 0.54 4.22 -14.95
C GLY A 117 0.25 3.74 -13.52
N PHE A 118 -0.08 4.66 -12.61
CA PHE A 118 -0.48 4.30 -11.24
C PHE A 118 -1.83 3.57 -11.17
N ILE A 119 -2.68 3.70 -12.21
CA ILE A 119 -3.94 2.96 -12.27
C ILE A 119 -3.71 1.44 -12.36
N GLY A 120 -2.64 1.02 -13.03
CA GLY A 120 -2.16 -0.37 -13.06
C GLY A 120 -2.86 -1.25 -14.09
N GLU A 121 -3.45 -0.67 -15.14
CA GLU A 121 -4.20 -1.38 -16.17
C GLU A 121 -3.79 -0.90 -17.57
N THR A 122 -3.93 -1.77 -18.57
CA THR A 122 -3.68 -1.44 -19.97
C THR A 122 -4.91 -0.83 -20.64
N SER A 123 -4.68 0.14 -21.52
CA SER A 123 -5.72 0.72 -22.39
C SER A 123 -5.12 1.10 -23.74
N SER A 124 -5.95 1.10 -24.78
CA SER A 124 -5.61 1.63 -26.10
C SER A 124 -5.31 3.13 -26.06
N ASP A 125 -5.97 3.87 -25.15
CA ASP A 125 -5.74 5.29 -24.92
C ASP A 125 -4.75 5.53 -23.75
N GLN A 126 -3.49 5.78 -24.10
CA GLN A 126 -2.42 6.10 -23.16
C GLN A 126 -2.59 7.48 -22.48
N ALA A 127 -3.29 8.43 -23.12
CA ALA A 127 -3.58 9.72 -22.51
C ALA A 127 -4.62 9.56 -21.38
N LEU A 128 -5.61 8.68 -21.57
CA LEU A 128 -6.57 8.33 -20.53
C LEU A 128 -5.89 7.66 -19.33
N VAL A 129 -4.99 6.69 -19.55
CA VAL A 129 -4.21 6.03 -18.47
C VAL A 129 -3.42 7.03 -17.66
N ARG A 130 -2.74 7.98 -18.32
CA ARG A 130 -2.00 9.06 -17.64
C ARG A 130 -2.92 9.98 -16.85
N LYS A 131 -4.04 10.40 -17.45
CA LYS A 131 -5.03 11.27 -16.77
C LYS A 131 -5.58 10.62 -15.50
N LEU A 132 -6.00 9.35 -15.59
CA LEU A 132 -6.52 8.61 -14.43
C LEU A 132 -5.44 8.35 -13.38
N SER A 133 -4.20 8.08 -13.80
CA SER A 133 -3.06 7.93 -12.88
C SER A 133 -2.75 9.22 -12.12
N VAL A 134 -2.80 10.38 -12.80
CA VAL A 134 -2.64 11.70 -12.15
C VAL A 134 -3.80 11.98 -11.19
N MET A 135 -5.05 11.67 -11.56
CA MET A 135 -6.18 11.80 -10.63
C MET A 135 -6.02 10.94 -9.38
N LEU A 136 -5.54 9.70 -9.55
CA LEU A 136 -5.29 8.81 -8.42
C LEU A 136 -4.12 9.29 -7.56
N LEU A 137 -3.08 9.87 -8.16
CA LEU A 137 -1.97 10.51 -7.45
C LEU A 137 -2.44 11.71 -6.61
N ILE A 138 -3.32 12.56 -7.16
CA ILE A 138 -3.92 13.67 -6.41
C ILE A 138 -4.72 13.12 -5.22
N GLY A 139 -5.52 12.07 -5.45
CA GLY A 139 -6.24 11.38 -4.37
C GLY A 139 -5.32 10.83 -3.28
N ALA A 140 -4.20 10.22 -3.66
CA ALA A 140 -3.19 9.73 -2.72
C ALA A 140 -2.52 10.88 -1.95
N ALA A 141 -2.18 12.00 -2.59
CA ALA A 141 -1.62 13.18 -1.92
C ALA A 141 -2.61 13.76 -0.90
N ILE A 142 -3.89 13.86 -1.24
CA ILE A 142 -4.94 14.29 -0.31
C ILE A 142 -5.06 13.31 0.85
N ALA A 143 -5.04 12.00 0.59
CA ALA A 143 -5.10 10.98 1.64
C ALA A 143 -3.91 11.08 2.61
N VAL A 144 -2.70 11.32 2.10
CA VAL A 144 -1.51 11.58 2.94
C VAL A 144 -1.73 12.83 3.81
N ALA A 145 -2.17 13.94 3.22
CA ALA A 145 -2.40 15.19 3.95
C ALA A 145 -3.45 15.03 5.06
N VAL A 146 -4.58 14.39 4.76
CA VAL A 146 -5.63 14.08 5.74
C VAL A 146 -5.08 13.17 6.83
N SER A 147 -4.31 12.15 6.47
CA SER A 147 -3.71 11.24 7.44
C SER A 147 -2.75 11.95 8.40
N LEU A 148 -1.97 12.92 7.91
CA LEU A 148 -1.08 13.73 8.73
C LEU A 148 -1.84 14.67 9.68
N VAL A 149 -2.88 15.34 9.19
CA VAL A 149 -3.71 16.28 9.99
C VAL A 149 -4.47 15.52 11.08
N PHE A 150 -5.03 14.37 10.74
CA PHE A 150 -5.81 13.53 11.65
C PHE A 150 -5.01 12.34 12.20
N ARG A 151 -3.68 12.45 12.32
CA ARG A 151 -2.79 11.34 12.72
C ARG A 151 -3.15 10.68 14.05
N HIS A 152 -3.71 11.47 14.98
CA HIS A 152 -4.16 10.99 16.29
C HIS A 152 -5.57 10.37 16.28
N ASN A 153 -6.32 10.52 15.19
CA ASN A 153 -7.64 9.91 15.00
C ASN A 153 -7.53 8.72 14.02
N THR A 154 -7.45 7.52 14.58
CA THR A 154 -7.27 6.27 13.83
C THR A 154 -8.36 6.02 12.78
N LEU A 155 -9.59 6.50 13.01
CA LEU A 155 -10.69 6.34 12.06
C LEU A 155 -10.53 7.28 10.86
N LEU A 156 -10.42 8.60 11.11
CA LEU A 156 -10.37 9.61 10.05
C LEU A 156 -9.04 9.61 9.32
N GLY A 157 -7.93 9.62 10.06
CA GLY A 157 -6.59 9.66 9.48
C GLY A 157 -6.10 8.32 8.96
N GLY A 158 -6.55 7.21 9.57
CA GLY A 158 -6.12 5.85 9.23
C GLY A 158 -7.05 5.17 8.24
N VAL A 159 -8.08 4.51 8.77
CA VAL A 159 -8.96 3.61 8.01
C VAL A 159 -9.64 4.35 6.86
N LEU A 160 -10.20 5.53 7.12
CA LEU A 160 -10.98 6.27 6.13
C LEU A 160 -10.12 6.77 4.96
N SER A 161 -8.90 7.26 5.23
CA SER A 161 -7.95 7.68 4.19
C SER A 161 -7.55 6.54 3.26
N VAL A 162 -7.27 5.36 3.84
CA VAL A 162 -6.91 4.15 3.07
C VAL A 162 -8.11 3.66 2.25
N VAL A 163 -9.29 3.55 2.86
CA VAL A 163 -10.52 3.11 2.19
C VAL A 163 -10.90 4.08 1.07
N ALA A 164 -10.81 5.39 1.32
CA ALA A 164 -11.08 6.42 0.31
C ALA A 164 -10.17 6.24 -0.92
N LEU A 165 -8.86 6.03 -0.73
CA LEU A 165 -7.92 5.83 -1.83
C LEU A 165 -8.29 4.58 -2.67
N VAL A 166 -8.64 3.47 -2.02
CA VAL A 166 -9.07 2.24 -2.70
C VAL A 166 -10.37 2.46 -3.46
N LEU A 167 -11.34 3.18 -2.88
CA LEU A 167 -12.60 3.51 -3.54
C LEU A 167 -12.40 4.42 -4.75
N VAL A 168 -11.55 5.44 -4.64
CA VAL A 168 -11.20 6.31 -5.77
C VAL A 168 -10.58 5.48 -6.89
N ARG A 169 -9.61 4.59 -6.59
CA ARG A 169 -9.05 3.68 -7.59
C ARG A 169 -10.15 2.84 -8.26
N SER A 170 -11.04 2.23 -7.49
CA SER A 170 -12.14 1.42 -8.02
C SER A 170 -13.07 2.21 -8.93
N GLN A 171 -13.41 3.44 -8.57
CA GLN A 171 -14.25 4.32 -9.40
C GLN A 171 -13.55 4.73 -10.69
N LEU A 172 -12.25 5.06 -10.63
CA LEU A 172 -11.48 5.42 -11.82
C LEU A 172 -11.33 4.24 -12.78
N LEU A 173 -11.13 3.03 -12.25
CA LEU A 173 -11.13 1.80 -13.05
C LEU A 173 -12.46 1.58 -13.78
N LYS A 174 -13.59 1.77 -13.09
CA LYS A 174 -14.92 1.67 -13.72
C LYS A 174 -15.09 2.69 -14.86
N ARG A 175 -14.59 3.91 -14.70
CA ARG A 175 -14.62 4.94 -15.76
C ARG A 175 -13.75 4.58 -16.96
N MET A 176 -12.62 3.91 -16.73
CA MET A 176 -11.77 3.44 -17.81
C MET A 176 -12.46 2.35 -18.63
N VAL A 177 -13.07 1.37 -17.97
CA VAL A 177 -13.82 0.30 -18.65
C VAL A 177 -15.02 0.84 -19.43
N ALA A 178 -15.69 1.87 -18.92
CA ALA A 178 -16.82 2.50 -19.60
C ALA A 178 -16.42 3.40 -20.79
N ALA A 179 -15.14 3.76 -20.91
CA ALA A 179 -14.60 4.62 -21.96
C ALA A 179 -13.82 3.84 -23.04
N GLN A 180 -13.70 2.51 -22.87
CA GLN A 180 -13.17 1.56 -23.86
C GLN A 180 -14.32 0.97 -24.69
#